data_AF-A0A6N7Q0G4-F1
#
_entry.id   AF-A0A6N7Q0G4-F1
#
_cell.length_a   1.000
_cell.length_b   1.000
_cell.length_c   1.000
_cell.angle_alpha   90.00
_cell.angle_beta   90.00
_cell.angle_gamma   90.00
#
_symmetry.space_group_name_H-M   'P 1'
#
loop_
_entity.id
_entity.type
_entity.pdbx_description
1 polymer ?
#
loop_
_entity_poly.entity_id
_entity_poly.type
_entity_poly.pdbx_seq_one_letter_code
_entity_poly.pdbx_strand_id
1 'polypeptide(L)'
;MSTEEERVDQVFWEFAKASDALLVRSLKRTRTFDEVVDDHRRLEADFVARMADSAWGALEIKRRIAETILALAHGKHPPFEVCREAWNDLIRLGFTNIEKECTVTGFYADCCAYDEQPAEGLAVLEPLLAKLARGLDEAKAAQQFTEFYEEELERLGDIRDDLLAQQRGEQIPGRRTRRIDEARRSSPKEDGTP
;
A
#
# COMPACT_ATOMS: atom_id res chain seq x y z
N MET A 1 20.01 27.74 9.04
CA MET A 1 19.78 26.30 8.99
C MET A 1 21.04 25.64 9.51
N SER A 2 20.94 24.64 10.39
CA SER A 2 22.14 23.99 10.95
C SER A 2 22.69 22.98 9.94
N THR A 3 23.99 22.70 10.00
CA THR A 3 24.65 21.70 9.16
C THR A 3 24.07 20.29 9.31
N GLU A 4 23.31 20.03 10.39
CA GLU A 4 22.65 18.75 10.65
C GLU A 4 21.33 18.61 9.88
N GLU A 5 20.54 19.68 9.80
CA GLU A 5 19.29 19.73 9.03
C GLU A 5 19.59 19.52 7.53
N GLU A 6 20.59 20.25 7.01
CA GLU A 6 21.06 20.09 5.63
C GLU A 6 21.57 18.67 5.34
N ARG A 7 22.22 18.03 6.32
CA ARG A 7 22.66 16.64 6.20
C ARG A 7 21.49 15.67 6.12
N VAL A 8 20.47 15.83 6.98
CA VAL A 8 19.27 14.99 6.97
C VAL A 8 18.53 15.12 5.65
N ASP A 9 18.35 16.36 5.17
CA ASP A 9 17.70 16.63 3.88
C ASP A 9 18.46 16.01 2.71
N GLN A 10 19.80 16.09 2.71
CA GLN A 10 20.64 15.46 1.70
C GLN A 10 20.47 13.93 1.70
N VAL A 11 20.46 13.30 2.88
CA VAL A 11 20.24 11.85 2.99
C VAL A 11 18.85 11.46 2.48
N PHE A 12 17.82 12.25 2.79
CA PHE A 12 16.46 12.02 2.27
C PHE A 12 16.36 12.14 0.76
N TRP A 13 17.00 13.15 0.18
CA TRP A 13 17.02 13.33 -1.27
C TRP A 13 17.69 12.13 -1.96
N GLU A 14 18.82 11.66 -1.44
CA GLU A 14 19.50 10.47 -1.96
C GLU A 14 18.66 9.21 -1.79
N PHE A 15 17.98 9.06 -0.65
CA PHE A 15 17.06 7.97 -0.39
C PHE A 15 15.94 7.96 -1.43
N ALA A 16 15.27 9.10 -1.65
CA ALA A 16 14.18 9.21 -2.61
C ALA A 16 14.63 8.78 -4.00
N LYS A 17 15.78 9.28 -4.47
CA LYS A 17 16.35 8.92 -5.76
C LYS A 17 16.67 7.42 -5.87
N ALA A 18 17.26 6.83 -4.83
CA ALA A 18 17.59 5.41 -4.81
C ALA A 18 16.33 4.53 -4.76
N SER A 19 15.35 4.93 -3.95
CA SER A 19 14.05 4.27 -3.81
C SER A 19 13.28 4.26 -5.13
N ASP A 20 13.18 5.41 -5.81
CA ASP A 20 12.50 5.51 -7.10
C ASP A 20 13.15 4.61 -8.17
N ALA A 21 14.48 4.62 -8.24
CA ALA A 21 15.22 3.76 -9.16
C ALA A 21 15.00 2.27 -8.86
N LEU A 22 14.93 1.89 -7.58
CA LEU A 22 14.67 0.53 -7.16
C LEU A 22 13.22 0.11 -7.43
N LEU A 23 12.26 1.00 -7.20
CA LEU A 23 10.84 0.76 -7.48
C LEU A 23 10.63 0.44 -8.96
N VAL A 24 11.17 1.26 -9.87
CA VAL A 24 11.10 1.01 -11.32
C VAL A 24 11.65 -0.37 -11.71
N ARG A 25 12.76 -0.79 -11.08
CA ARG A 25 13.32 -2.13 -11.31
C ARG A 25 12.44 -3.23 -10.76
N SER A 26 11.80 -3.00 -9.61
CA SER A 26 10.96 -3.96 -8.90
C SER A 26 9.65 -4.25 -9.62
N LEU A 27 9.13 -3.29 -10.39
CA LEU A 27 7.94 -3.46 -11.23
C LEU A 27 8.15 -4.40 -12.43
N LYS A 28 9.38 -4.81 -12.73
CA LYS A 28 9.65 -5.80 -13.79
C LYS A 28 8.99 -7.14 -13.45
N ARG A 29 8.26 -7.72 -14.41
CA ARG A 29 7.57 -9.01 -14.26
C ARG A 29 8.50 -10.19 -13.97
N THR A 30 9.76 -10.10 -14.38
CA THR A 30 10.78 -11.15 -14.15
C THR A 30 11.28 -11.20 -12.71
N ARG A 31 10.93 -10.21 -11.88
CA ARG A 31 11.37 -10.11 -10.49
C ARG A 31 10.27 -10.63 -9.58
N THR A 32 10.63 -11.57 -8.72
CA THR A 32 9.74 -12.13 -7.69
C THR A 32 9.46 -11.11 -6.59
N PHE A 33 8.46 -11.38 -5.74
CA PHE A 33 8.17 -10.52 -4.59
C PHE A 33 9.32 -10.55 -3.57
N ASP A 34 9.83 -11.73 -3.23
CA ASP A 34 10.90 -11.89 -2.23
C ASP A 34 12.19 -11.17 -2.64
N GLU A 35 12.61 -11.30 -3.90
CA GLU A 35 13.78 -10.57 -4.43
C GLU A 35 13.62 -9.05 -4.32
N VAL A 36 12.41 -8.51 -4.52
CA VAL A 36 12.21 -7.06 -4.41
C VAL A 36 12.15 -6.62 -2.95
N VAL A 37 11.56 -7.41 -2.05
CA VAL A 37 11.55 -7.10 -0.60
C VAL A 37 12.96 -7.07 -0.06
N ASP A 38 13.79 -8.06 -0.39
CA ASP A 38 15.19 -8.12 0.06
C ASP A 38 15.97 -6.88 -0.36
N ASP A 39 15.82 -6.42 -1.61
CA ASP A 39 16.50 -5.22 -2.08
C ASP A 39 16.02 -3.96 -1.34
N HIS A 40 14.72 -3.84 -1.05
CA HIS A 40 14.18 -2.69 -0.30
C HIS A 40 14.61 -2.71 1.17
N ARG A 41 14.69 -3.89 1.81
CA ARG A 41 15.19 -4.01 3.18
C ARG A 41 16.69 -3.71 3.29
N ARG A 42 17.48 -4.05 2.26
CA ARG A 42 18.88 -3.62 2.19
C ARG A 42 19.01 -2.11 2.05
N LEU A 43 18.16 -1.50 1.20
CA LEU A 43 18.11 -0.04 1.05
C LEU A 43 17.70 0.64 2.37
N GLU A 44 16.71 0.11 3.07
CA GLU A 44 16.29 0.56 4.40
C GLU A 44 17.45 0.57 5.38
N ALA A 45 18.16 -0.56 5.50
CA ALA A 45 19.26 -0.71 6.44
C ALA A 45 20.40 0.30 6.19
N ASP A 46 20.78 0.51 4.92
CA ASP A 46 21.78 1.50 4.54
C ASP A 46 21.36 2.92 4.94
N PHE A 47 20.18 3.35 4.52
CA PHE A 47 19.73 4.73 4.76
C PHE A 47 19.36 5.00 6.23
N VAL A 48 18.85 4.02 6.97
CA VAL A 48 18.63 4.12 8.41
C VAL A 48 19.96 4.34 9.13
N ALA A 49 21.02 3.61 8.76
CA ALA A 49 22.34 3.80 9.37
C ALA A 49 22.90 5.20 9.08
N ARG A 50 22.65 5.74 7.88
CA ARG A 50 23.09 7.08 7.47
C ARG A 50 22.37 8.23 8.17
N MET A 51 21.15 8.01 8.65
CA MET A 51 20.43 9.01 9.45
C MET A 51 21.08 9.29 10.81
N ALA A 52 22.00 8.43 11.26
CA ALA A 52 22.73 8.54 12.52
C ALA A 52 21.79 8.80 13.71
N ASP A 53 21.76 10.04 14.22
CA ASP A 53 21.00 10.44 15.41
C ASP A 53 19.59 10.94 15.12
N SER A 54 19.19 11.08 13.85
CA SER A 54 17.84 11.52 13.49
C SER A 54 16.84 10.37 13.66
N ALA A 55 16.28 10.24 14.87
CA ALA A 55 15.25 9.24 15.16
C ALA A 55 14.03 9.39 14.26
N TRP A 56 13.62 10.63 13.97
CA TRP A 56 12.56 10.91 13.01
C TRP A 56 12.95 10.49 11.60
N GLY A 57 14.16 10.83 11.16
CA GLY A 57 14.66 10.48 9.82
C GLY A 57 14.71 8.97 9.59
N ALA A 58 15.24 8.23 10.56
CA ALA A 58 15.28 6.78 10.52
C ALA A 58 13.87 6.16 10.48
N LEU A 59 12.93 6.69 11.28
CA LEU A 59 11.55 6.21 11.29
C LEU A 59 10.83 6.47 9.96
N GLU A 60 11.02 7.64 9.36
CA GLU A 60 10.41 7.99 8.08
C GLU A 60 10.94 7.11 6.92
N ILE A 61 12.24 6.78 6.89
CA ILE A 61 12.76 5.81 5.91
C ILE A 61 12.08 4.45 6.07
N LYS A 62 11.95 3.96 7.31
CA LYS A 62 11.28 2.68 7.58
C LYS A 62 9.84 2.68 7.10
N ARG A 63 9.09 3.77 7.35
CA ARG A 63 7.72 3.94 6.85
C ARG A 63 7.69 3.86 5.33
N ARG A 64 8.48 4.68 4.63
CA ARG A 64 8.49 4.70 3.15
C ARG A 64 8.84 3.36 2.52
N ILE A 65 9.76 2.60 3.13
CA ILE A 65 10.07 1.24 2.68
C ILE A 65 8.88 0.30 2.95
N ALA A 66 8.26 0.34 4.13
CA ALA A 66 7.09 -0.48 4.43
C ALA A 66 5.90 -0.16 3.52
N GLU A 67 5.63 1.12 3.25
CA GLU A 67 4.62 1.58 2.27
C GLU A 67 4.92 1.02 0.87
N THR A 68 6.18 1.07 0.44
CA THR A 68 6.59 0.55 -0.87
C THR A 68 6.44 -0.96 -0.96
N ILE A 69 6.81 -1.71 0.09
CA ILE A 69 6.65 -3.17 0.15
C ILE A 69 5.16 -3.56 0.05
N LEU A 70 4.27 -2.86 0.75
CA LEU A 70 2.84 -3.12 0.67
C LEU A 70 2.28 -2.78 -0.73
N ALA A 71 2.71 -1.68 -1.34
CA ALA A 71 2.34 -1.36 -2.73
C ALA A 71 2.81 -2.46 -3.72
N LEU A 72 4.01 -3.02 -3.49
CA LEU A 72 4.52 -4.14 -4.28
C LEU A 72 3.74 -5.44 -4.02
N ALA A 73 3.27 -5.69 -2.79
CA ALA A 73 2.42 -6.83 -2.48
C ALA A 73 1.09 -6.72 -3.23
N HIS A 74 0.47 -5.54 -3.21
CA HIS A 74 -0.73 -5.25 -3.99
C HIS A 74 -0.50 -5.50 -5.50
N GLY A 75 0.62 -5.06 -6.07
CA GLY A 75 0.88 -5.22 -7.51
C GLY A 75 1.36 -6.62 -7.96
N LYS A 76 2.03 -7.39 -7.09
CA LYS A 76 2.60 -8.71 -7.43
C LYS A 76 1.74 -9.88 -6.96
N HIS A 77 0.76 -9.66 -6.10
CA HIS A 77 -0.12 -10.66 -5.54
C HIS A 77 0.61 -11.89 -4.94
N PRO A 78 1.55 -11.70 -3.99
CA PRO A 78 2.08 -12.82 -3.20
C PRO A 78 0.92 -13.47 -2.41
N PRO A 79 1.13 -14.62 -1.73
CA PRO A 79 0.12 -15.19 -0.84
C PRO A 79 -0.42 -14.14 0.15
N PHE A 80 -1.71 -14.23 0.50
CA PHE A 80 -2.39 -13.20 1.29
C PHE A 80 -1.67 -12.88 2.61
N GLU A 81 -1.17 -13.90 3.27
CA GLU A 81 -0.43 -13.84 4.53
C GLU A 81 0.75 -12.86 4.44
N VAL A 82 1.41 -12.81 3.29
CA VAL A 82 2.53 -11.89 3.05
C VAL A 82 2.03 -10.43 2.92
N CYS A 83 0.88 -10.21 2.26
CA CYS A 83 0.27 -8.86 2.23
C CYS A 83 -0.19 -8.43 3.64
N ARG A 84 -0.75 -9.36 4.43
CA ARG A 84 -1.13 -9.14 5.84
C ARG A 84 0.08 -8.80 6.72
N GLU A 85 1.20 -9.50 6.55
CA GLU A 85 2.43 -9.22 7.27
C GLU A 85 2.99 -7.83 6.92
N ALA A 86 3.04 -7.48 5.63
CA ALA A 86 3.47 -6.17 5.17
C ALA A 86 2.60 -5.03 5.75
N TRP A 87 1.28 -5.22 5.79
CA TRP A 87 0.35 -4.30 6.43
C TRP A 87 0.62 -4.14 7.93
N ASN A 88 0.79 -5.25 8.65
CA ASN A 88 1.05 -5.23 10.09
C ASN A 88 2.38 -4.52 10.43
N ASP A 89 3.42 -4.73 9.62
CA ASP A 89 4.68 -4.01 9.75
C ASP A 89 4.50 -2.49 9.63
N LEU A 90 3.73 -2.05 8.63
CA LEU A 90 3.44 -0.64 8.43
C LEU A 90 2.62 -0.04 9.59
N ILE A 91 1.60 -0.75 10.07
CA ILE A 91 0.79 -0.32 11.23
C ILE A 91 1.65 -0.10 12.48
N ARG A 92 2.64 -0.96 12.73
CA ARG A 92 3.56 -0.79 13.88
C ARG A 92 4.40 0.48 13.79
N LEU A 93 4.72 0.94 12.59
CA LEU A 93 5.47 2.18 12.36
C LEU A 93 4.55 3.43 12.41
N GLY A 94 3.26 3.23 12.20
CA GLY A 94 2.26 4.28 12.03
C GLY A 94 2.43 5.05 10.72
N PHE A 95 1.50 5.96 10.45
CA PHE A 95 1.46 6.74 9.22
C PHE A 95 1.99 8.15 9.45
N THR A 96 2.65 8.71 8.43
CA THR A 96 3.17 10.09 8.50
C THR A 96 2.06 11.12 8.36
N ASN A 97 1.02 10.83 7.58
CA ASN A 97 -0.17 11.67 7.45
C ASN A 97 -1.39 10.84 6.98
N ILE A 98 -2.56 11.49 6.93
CA ILE A 98 -3.82 10.86 6.52
C ILE A 98 -3.81 10.41 5.05
N GLU A 99 -3.17 11.14 4.15
CA GLU A 99 -3.06 10.78 2.73
C GLU A 99 -2.33 9.43 2.56
N LYS A 100 -1.23 9.23 3.30
CA LYS A 100 -0.51 7.95 3.32
C LYS A 100 -1.34 6.83 3.90
N GLU A 101 -2.04 7.09 5.00
CA GLU A 101 -2.98 6.14 5.59
C GLU A 101 -4.06 5.71 4.58
N CYS A 102 -4.69 6.65 3.86
CA CYS A 102 -5.67 6.35 2.81
C CYS A 102 -5.09 5.50 1.68
N THR A 103 -3.94 5.91 1.15
CA THR A 103 -3.29 5.23 0.02
C THR A 103 -3.01 3.77 0.35
N VAL A 104 -2.33 3.52 1.47
CA VAL A 104 -1.87 2.18 1.83
C VAL A 104 -2.97 1.29 2.41
N THR A 105 -3.97 1.87 3.08
CA THR A 105 -5.18 1.13 3.48
C THR A 105 -5.95 0.66 2.24
N GLY A 106 -6.03 1.50 1.20
CA GLY A 106 -6.61 1.11 -0.09
C GLY A 106 -5.90 -0.10 -0.70
N PHE A 107 -4.56 -0.08 -0.76
CA PHE A 107 -3.77 -1.22 -1.27
C PHE A 107 -4.01 -2.51 -0.47
N TYR A 108 -4.07 -2.41 0.87
CA TYR A 108 -4.33 -3.59 1.69
C TYR A 108 -5.77 -4.10 1.54
N ALA A 109 -6.75 -3.21 1.46
CA ALA A 109 -8.14 -3.58 1.21
C ALA A 109 -8.32 -4.22 -0.18
N ASP A 110 -7.59 -3.76 -1.19
CA ASP A 110 -7.55 -4.38 -2.51
C ASP A 110 -6.90 -5.77 -2.48
N CYS A 111 -5.82 -5.98 -1.71
CA CYS A 111 -5.30 -7.32 -1.41
C CYS A 111 -6.41 -8.21 -0.82
N CYS A 112 -7.12 -7.72 0.21
CA CYS A 112 -8.21 -8.47 0.85
C CYS A 112 -9.31 -8.83 -0.15
N ALA A 113 -9.69 -7.91 -1.03
CA ALA A 113 -10.68 -8.16 -2.07
C ALA A 113 -10.20 -9.21 -3.08
N TYR A 114 -8.92 -9.14 -3.48
CA TYR A 114 -8.33 -10.09 -4.43
C TYR A 114 -8.27 -11.51 -3.86
N ASP A 115 -7.93 -11.63 -2.58
CA ASP A 115 -7.81 -12.87 -1.82
C ASP A 115 -9.12 -13.37 -1.20
N GLU A 116 -10.24 -12.69 -1.47
CA GLU A 116 -11.58 -13.03 -0.99
C GLU A 116 -11.66 -13.07 0.54
N GLN A 117 -11.01 -12.09 1.20
CA GLN A 117 -10.96 -11.88 2.65
C GLN A 117 -11.74 -10.61 3.07
N PRO A 118 -13.06 -10.53 2.83
CA PRO A 118 -13.79 -9.27 2.96
C PRO A 118 -13.86 -8.73 4.39
N ALA A 119 -13.94 -9.60 5.39
CA ALA A 119 -13.99 -9.17 6.79
C ALA A 119 -12.72 -8.41 7.22
N GLU A 120 -11.54 -8.83 6.74
CA GLU A 120 -10.27 -8.16 7.07
C GLU A 120 -10.15 -6.80 6.39
N GLY A 121 -10.57 -6.69 5.13
CA GLY A 121 -10.55 -5.42 4.41
C GLY A 121 -11.54 -4.40 4.99
N LEU A 122 -12.75 -4.85 5.38
CA LEU A 122 -13.74 -3.98 6.00
C LEU A 122 -13.29 -3.48 7.38
N ALA A 123 -12.64 -4.35 8.17
CA ALA A 123 -12.15 -3.99 9.50
C ALA A 123 -11.14 -2.82 9.49
N VAL A 124 -10.40 -2.64 8.40
CA VAL A 124 -9.47 -1.50 8.25
C VAL A 124 -10.11 -0.29 7.57
N LEU A 125 -11.04 -0.49 6.64
CA LEU A 125 -11.67 0.60 5.88
C LEU A 125 -12.73 1.34 6.68
N GLU A 126 -13.58 0.64 7.43
CA GLU A 126 -14.70 1.29 8.13
C GLU A 126 -14.24 2.37 9.12
N PRO A 127 -13.22 2.14 9.98
CA PRO A 127 -12.72 3.19 10.86
C PRO A 127 -12.11 4.37 10.10
N LEU A 128 -11.42 4.11 8.98
CA LEU A 128 -10.79 5.15 8.17
C LEU A 128 -11.83 6.00 7.44
N LEU A 129 -12.86 5.39 6.85
CA LEU A 129 -13.97 6.11 6.22
C LEU A 129 -14.71 6.99 7.24
N ALA A 130 -14.95 6.49 8.45
CA ALA A 130 -15.53 7.31 9.52
C ALA A 130 -14.61 8.48 9.93
N LYS A 131 -13.30 8.27 9.94
CA LYS A 131 -12.31 9.33 10.19
C LYS A 131 -12.34 10.39 9.09
N LEU A 132 -12.39 9.99 7.82
CA LEU A 132 -12.46 10.90 6.67
C LEU A 132 -13.77 11.69 6.62
N ALA A 133 -14.91 11.05 6.91
CA ALA A 133 -16.20 11.72 6.98
C ALA A 133 -16.20 12.84 8.03
N ARG A 134 -15.64 12.58 9.23
CA ARG A 134 -15.47 13.63 10.25
C ARG A 134 -14.53 14.74 9.79
N GLY A 135 -13.41 14.39 9.16
CA GLY A 135 -12.47 15.38 8.61
C GLY A 135 -13.12 16.29 7.56
N LEU A 136 -13.99 15.73 6.73
CA LEU A 136 -14.79 16.49 5.76
C LEU A 136 -15.76 17.46 6.45
N ASP A 137 -16.48 17.00 7.47
CA ASP A 137 -17.41 17.85 8.22
C ASP A 137 -16.66 19.02 8.91
N GLU A 138 -15.50 18.74 9.49
CA GLU A 138 -14.62 19.75 10.10
C GLU A 138 -14.09 20.75 9.07
N ALA A 139 -13.62 20.28 7.91
CA ALA A 139 -13.14 21.13 6.81
C ALA A 139 -14.26 22.02 6.27
N LYS A 140 -15.48 21.48 6.10
CA LYS A 140 -16.67 22.24 5.70
C LYS A 140 -17.02 23.33 6.71
N ALA A 141 -17.03 22.98 8.01
CA ALA A 141 -17.30 23.94 9.08
C ALA A 141 -16.25 25.07 9.13
N ALA A 142 -14.99 24.74 8.86
CA ALA A 142 -13.88 25.68 8.82
C ALA A 142 -13.75 26.44 7.47
N GLN A 143 -14.63 26.19 6.49
CA GLN A 143 -14.53 26.73 5.12
C GLN A 143 -13.15 26.47 4.46
N GLN A 144 -12.60 25.29 4.74
CA GLN A 144 -11.34 24.82 4.18
C GLN A 144 -11.56 23.94 2.95
N PHE A 145 -10.46 23.57 2.30
CA PHE A 145 -10.45 22.69 1.15
C PHE A 145 -10.97 21.28 1.49
N THR A 146 -11.97 20.81 0.74
CA THR A 146 -12.68 19.53 1.01
C THR A 146 -12.37 18.42 0.01
N GLU A 147 -11.83 18.76 -1.16
CA GLU A 147 -11.67 17.86 -2.32
C GLU A 147 -10.93 16.57 -1.93
N PHE A 148 -9.83 16.67 -1.17
CA PHE A 148 -9.10 15.50 -0.67
C PHE A 148 -10.00 14.49 0.07
N TYR A 149 -10.86 14.95 0.97
CA TYR A 149 -11.72 14.04 1.73
C TYR A 149 -12.83 13.46 0.86
N GLU A 150 -13.36 14.25 -0.07
CA GLU A 150 -14.44 13.82 -0.98
C GLU A 150 -13.93 12.73 -1.94
N GLU A 151 -12.75 12.94 -2.55
CA GLU A 151 -12.09 11.96 -3.42
C GLU A 151 -11.74 10.66 -2.68
N GLU A 152 -11.14 10.75 -1.48
CA GLU A 152 -10.79 9.54 -0.73
C GLU A 152 -12.01 8.79 -0.19
N LEU A 153 -13.09 9.49 0.18
CA LEU A 153 -14.35 8.84 0.59
C LEU A 153 -15.01 8.10 -0.57
N GLU A 154 -14.99 8.67 -1.78
CA GLU A 154 -15.49 8.00 -2.99
C GLU A 154 -14.62 6.76 -3.29
N ARG A 155 -13.31 6.95 -3.46
CA ARG A 155 -12.37 5.87 -3.82
C ARG A 155 -12.39 4.71 -2.83
N LEU A 156 -12.32 4.98 -1.53
CA LEU A 156 -12.34 3.94 -0.50
C LEU A 156 -13.75 3.39 -0.28
N GLY A 157 -14.78 4.18 -0.56
CA GLY A 157 -16.18 3.76 -0.55
C GLY A 157 -16.45 2.67 -1.58
N ASP A 158 -15.94 2.83 -2.80
CA ASP A 158 -16.05 1.82 -3.86
C ASP A 158 -15.41 0.49 -3.44
N ILE A 159 -14.23 0.52 -2.82
CA ILE A 159 -13.57 -0.69 -2.32
C ILE A 159 -14.40 -1.32 -1.19
N ARG A 160 -14.94 -0.53 -0.26
CA ARG A 160 -15.81 -1.03 0.80
C ARG A 160 -17.05 -1.73 0.21
N ASP A 161 -17.68 -1.13 -0.77
CA ASP A 161 -18.90 -1.65 -1.37
C ASP A 161 -18.64 -2.96 -2.12
N ASP A 162 -17.49 -3.07 -2.79
CA ASP A 162 -16.98 -4.33 -3.34
C ASP A 162 -16.79 -5.38 -2.23
N LEU A 163 -16.10 -5.07 -1.15
CA LEU A 163 -15.90 -6.04 -0.05
C LEU A 163 -17.23 -6.49 0.58
N LEU A 164 -18.19 -5.58 0.74
CA LEU A 164 -19.54 -5.90 1.22
C LEU A 164 -20.29 -6.83 0.25
N ALA A 165 -20.18 -6.59 -1.06
CA ALA A 165 -20.74 -7.48 -2.09
C ALA A 165 -20.11 -8.87 -2.02
N GLN A 166 -18.78 -8.96 -1.91
CA GLN A 166 -18.09 -10.24 -1.72
C GLN A 166 -18.53 -10.96 -0.45
N GLN A 167 -18.73 -10.22 0.65
CA GLN A 167 -19.20 -10.80 1.92
C GLN A 167 -20.61 -11.41 1.79
N ARG A 168 -21.46 -10.85 0.91
CA ARG A 168 -22.78 -11.40 0.57
C ARG A 168 -22.71 -12.55 -0.45
N GLY A 169 -21.53 -12.88 -0.96
CA GLY A 169 -21.32 -13.91 -1.98
C GLY A 169 -21.64 -13.43 -3.40
N GLU A 170 -21.75 -12.12 -3.62
CA GLU A 170 -22.02 -11.54 -4.93
C GLU A 170 -20.76 -11.55 -5.81
N GLN A 171 -20.94 -11.81 -7.11
CA GLN A 171 -19.87 -11.63 -8.09
C GLN A 171 -19.83 -10.17 -8.52
N ILE A 172 -18.66 -9.56 -8.43
CA ILE A 172 -18.44 -8.17 -8.86
C ILE A 172 -17.91 -8.20 -10.30
N PRO A 173 -18.67 -7.67 -11.28
CA PRO A 173 -18.22 -7.64 -12.67
C PRO A 173 -16.88 -6.91 -12.82
N GLY A 174 -15.95 -7.50 -13.56
CA GLY A 174 -14.64 -6.90 -13.84
C GLY A 174 -13.61 -7.01 -12.70
N ARG A 175 -14.02 -7.37 -11.48
CA ARG A 175 -13.09 -7.60 -10.36
C ARG A 175 -12.34 -8.91 -10.58
N ARG A 176 -11.01 -8.87 -10.49
CA ARG A 176 -10.17 -10.07 -10.47
C ARG A 176 -10.04 -10.58 -9.03
N THR A 177 -10.04 -11.89 -8.87
CA THR A 177 -9.69 -12.57 -7.62
C THR A 177 -8.62 -13.61 -7.88
N ARG A 178 -7.91 -14.03 -6.83
CA ARG A 178 -6.90 -15.09 -6.91
C ARG A 178 -7.49 -16.35 -7.54
N ARG A 179 -8.69 -16.75 -7.10
CA ARG A 179 -9.44 -17.90 -7.64
C ARG A 179 -9.65 -17.81 -9.16
N ILE A 180 -10.04 -16.65 -9.68
CA ILE A 180 -10.22 -16.43 -11.13
C ILE A 180 -8.88 -16.53 -11.87
N ASP A 181 -7.82 -15.95 -11.32
CA ASP A 181 -6.51 -15.94 -11.95
C ASP A 181 -5.84 -17.33 -11.97
N GLU A 182 -5.99 -18.10 -10.90
CA GLU A 182 -5.48 -19.47 -10.79
C GLU A 182 -6.24 -20.42 -11.71
N ALA A 183 -7.57 -20.27 -11.82
CA ALA A 183 -8.36 -21.02 -12.77
C ALA A 183 -7.88 -20.79 -14.22
N ARG A 184 -7.56 -19.54 -14.59
CA ARG A 184 -7.03 -19.21 -15.93
C ARG A 184 -5.65 -19.81 -16.21
N ARG A 185 -4.79 -19.94 -15.18
CA ARG A 185 -3.47 -20.57 -15.32
C ARG A 185 -3.55 -22.09 -15.46
N SER A 186 -4.61 -22.69 -14.92
CA SER A 186 -4.80 -24.14 -14.88
C SER A 186 -5.55 -24.69 -16.09
N SER A 187 -6.19 -23.83 -16.89
CA SER A 187 -6.79 -24.22 -18.17
C SER A 187 -5.69 -24.65 -19.15
N PRO A 188 -5.75 -25.89 -19.70
CA PRO A 188 -4.86 -26.28 -20.78
C PRO A 188 -4.99 -25.25 -21.90
N LYS A 189 -3.85 -24.75 -22.43
CA LYS A 189 -3.89 -24.16 -23.76
C LYS A 189 -4.46 -25.24 -24.66
N GLU A 190 -5.58 -24.96 -25.32
CA GLU A 190 -5.97 -25.75 -26.47
C GLU A 190 -4.83 -25.60 -27.47
N ASP A 191 -3.90 -26.56 -27.43
CA ASP A 191 -2.85 -26.73 -28.41
C ASP A 191 -3.55 -27.07 -29.72
N GLY A 192 -3.91 -26.01 -30.44
CA GLY A 192 -4.20 -26.06 -31.86
C GLY A 192 -3.00 -26.69 -32.55
N THR A 193 -3.16 -27.96 -32.87
CA THR A 193 -2.22 -28.77 -33.65
C THR A 193 -2.95 -29.21 -34.92
N PRO A 194 -2.27 -29.40 -36.05
CA PRO A 194 -1.28 -28.57 -36.74
C PRO A 194 -1.88 -27.82 -37.95
#